data_AF-A0A936VCF4-F1
#
_entry.id   AF-A0A936VCF4-F1
#
_cell.length_a   1.000
_cell.length_b   1.000
_cell.length_c   1.000
_cell.angle_alpha   90.00
_cell.angle_beta   90.00
_cell.angle_gamma   90.00
#
_symmetry.space_group_name_H-M   'P 1'
#
loop_
_entity.id
_entity.type
_entity.pdbx_description
1 polymer ?
#
loop_
_entity_poly.entity_id
_entity_poly.type
_entity_poly.pdbx_seq_one_letter_code
_entity_poly.pdbx_strand_id
1 'polypeptide(L)'
;MKSGKQRKAEIKAARLKRSARLQGLPERLPAYLSADVVACNPAQLAPSNSYGAPEFVHRGYYVDTAFCCKECGAEGIWTAARQKWWYEVAKGNVESRAVRCKACRAHERARKTIARQIHQAGLLAKHARAQQ
;
A
#
# COMPACT_ATOMS: atom_id res chain seq x y z
N MET A 1 26.38 -5.72 35.38
CA MET A 1 25.50 -4.85 34.56
C MET A 1 26.24 -4.47 33.29
N LYS A 2 25.72 -4.80 32.10
CA LYS A 2 26.36 -4.39 30.84
C LYS A 2 26.10 -2.91 30.57
N SER A 3 27.08 -2.20 30.07
CA SER A 3 26.95 -0.78 29.70
C SER A 3 25.91 -0.60 28.58
N GLY A 4 25.20 0.53 28.57
CA GLY A 4 24.23 0.84 27.52
C GLY A 4 24.83 0.83 26.11
N LYS A 5 26.13 1.12 25.97
CA LYS A 5 26.87 1.02 24.71
C LYS A 5 27.05 -0.44 24.27
N GLN A 6 27.31 -1.34 25.21
CA GLN A 6 27.43 -2.78 24.96
C GLN A 6 26.09 -3.38 24.53
N ARG A 7 24.98 -3.00 25.21
CA ARG A 7 23.64 -3.47 24.86
C ARG A 7 23.18 -3.02 23.47
N LYS A 8 23.49 -1.78 23.06
CA LYS A 8 23.21 -1.29 21.69
C LYS A 8 23.98 -2.05 20.62
N ALA A 9 25.25 -2.38 20.88
CA ALA A 9 26.06 -3.16 19.96
C ALA A 9 25.52 -4.60 19.79
N GLU A 10 25.09 -5.23 20.89
CA GLU A 10 24.46 -6.56 20.85
C GLU A 10 23.16 -6.57 20.03
N ILE A 11 22.30 -5.56 20.21
CA ILE A 11 21.06 -5.42 19.42
C ILE A 11 21.38 -5.24 17.93
N LYS A 12 22.38 -4.41 17.59
CA LYS A 12 22.79 -4.19 16.19
C LYS A 12 23.33 -5.48 15.56
N ALA A 13 24.18 -6.22 16.30
CA ALA A 13 24.73 -7.49 15.84
C ALA A 13 23.62 -8.55 15.64
N ALA A 14 22.63 -8.63 16.55
CA ALA A 14 21.50 -9.53 16.41
C ALA A 14 20.63 -9.19 15.19
N ARG A 15 20.43 -7.90 14.89
CA ARG A 15 19.70 -7.43 13.70
C ARG A 15 20.42 -7.81 12.41
N LEU A 16 21.75 -7.62 12.35
CA LEU A 16 22.58 -8.02 11.22
C LEU A 16 22.57 -9.54 10.98
N LYS A 17 22.66 -10.34 12.06
CA LYS A 17 22.55 -11.80 11.95
C LYS A 17 21.17 -12.22 11.42
N ARG A 18 20.10 -11.56 11.86
CA ARG A 18 18.73 -11.83 11.37
C ARG A 18 18.56 -11.44 9.91
N SER A 19 19.10 -10.30 9.47
CA SER A 19 19.02 -9.88 8.06
C SER A 19 19.82 -10.82 7.15
N ALA A 20 21.03 -11.23 7.56
CA ALA A 20 21.84 -12.18 6.80
C ALA A 20 21.15 -13.55 6.69
N ARG A 21 20.50 -14.01 7.77
CA ARG A 21 19.70 -15.25 7.73
C ARG A 21 18.57 -15.15 6.71
N LEU A 22 17.82 -14.04 6.71
CA LEU A 22 16.71 -13.83 5.77
C LEU A 22 17.17 -13.70 4.31
N GLN A 23 18.35 -13.14 4.06
CA GLN A 23 18.92 -13.03 2.72
C GLN A 23 19.38 -14.38 2.13
N GLY A 24 19.69 -15.37 2.97
CA GLY A 24 20.12 -16.71 2.54
C GLY A 24 19.01 -17.74 2.41
N LEU A 25 17.75 -17.39 2.74
CA LEU A 25 16.62 -18.30 2.50
C LEU A 25 16.25 -18.23 1.02
N PRO A 26 16.24 -19.36 0.28
CA PRO A 26 15.71 -19.36 -1.07
C PRO A 26 14.24 -18.98 -1.01
N GLU A 27 13.85 -17.95 -1.76
CA GLU A 27 12.46 -17.56 -1.97
C GLU A 27 11.79 -18.65 -2.81
N ARG A 28 11.41 -19.76 -2.15
CA ARG A 28 10.66 -20.84 -2.79
C ARG A 28 9.24 -20.35 -3.03
N LEU A 29 9.07 -19.65 -4.15
CA LEU A 29 7.77 -19.52 -4.81
C LEU A 29 7.18 -20.94 -4.96
N PRO A 30 5.95 -21.20 -4.51
CA PRO A 30 5.35 -22.50 -4.64
C PRO A 30 5.31 -22.92 -6.11
N ALA A 31 5.71 -24.17 -6.39
CA ALA A 31 5.76 -24.74 -7.74
C ALA A 31 4.38 -24.86 -8.46
N TYR A 32 3.30 -24.35 -7.86
CA TYR A 32 1.95 -24.35 -8.44
C TYR A 32 1.50 -22.99 -9.00
N LEU A 33 2.36 -21.96 -9.00
CA LEU A 33 1.98 -20.67 -9.58
C LEU A 33 1.77 -20.85 -11.08
N SER A 34 0.49 -20.94 -11.48
CA SER A 34 0.08 -20.83 -12.87
C SER A 34 0.61 -19.53 -13.46
N ALA A 35 0.76 -19.47 -14.79
CA ALA A 35 1.34 -18.33 -15.50
C ALA A 35 0.67 -16.96 -15.19
N ASP A 36 -0.52 -16.97 -14.59
CA ASP A 36 -1.31 -15.78 -14.27
C ASP A 36 -1.06 -15.21 -12.86
N VAL A 37 -0.16 -15.80 -12.06
CA VAL A 37 0.08 -15.30 -10.69
C VAL A 37 1.08 -14.14 -10.68
N VAL A 38 0.64 -13.01 -10.10
CA VAL A 38 1.44 -11.80 -10.02
C VAL A 38 2.21 -11.75 -8.70
N ALA A 39 3.53 -11.97 -8.76
CA ALA A 39 4.40 -11.91 -7.59
C ALA A 39 4.40 -10.52 -6.91
N CYS A 40 4.35 -10.55 -5.58
CA CYS A 40 4.45 -9.37 -4.72
C CYS A 40 5.92 -9.12 -4.39
N ASN A 41 6.36 -7.86 -4.51
CA ASN A 41 7.69 -7.44 -4.07
C ASN A 41 7.57 -6.59 -2.78
N PRO A 42 7.81 -7.17 -1.58
CA PRO A 42 7.67 -6.45 -0.32
C PRO A 42 8.57 -5.22 -0.22
N ALA A 43 9.73 -5.22 -0.88
CA ALA A 43 10.68 -4.10 -0.86
C ALA A 43 10.15 -2.87 -1.63
N GLN A 44 9.16 -3.06 -2.51
CA GLN A 44 8.52 -1.97 -3.25
C GLN A 44 7.26 -1.44 -2.57
N LEU A 45 6.84 -1.99 -1.44
CA LEU A 45 5.67 -1.47 -0.72
C LEU A 45 6.00 -0.15 -0.03
N ALA A 46 5.01 0.74 0.05
CA ALA A 46 5.12 1.93 0.88
C ALA A 46 5.24 1.53 2.37
N PRO A 47 6.02 2.26 3.18
CA PRO A 47 6.06 2.03 4.63
C PRO A 47 4.65 2.09 5.21
N SER A 48 4.25 1.00 5.86
CA SER A 48 2.97 0.92 6.57
C SER A 48 3.24 0.94 8.07
N ASN A 49 2.50 1.77 8.79
CA ASN A 49 2.49 1.78 10.26
C ASN A 49 1.49 0.75 10.82
N SER A 50 1.02 -0.20 10.01
CA SER A 50 0.14 -1.29 10.45
C SER A 50 0.90 -2.23 11.39
N TYR A 51 0.19 -2.80 12.37
CA TYR A 51 0.74 -3.76 13.33
C TYR A 51 1.10 -5.13 12.72
N GLY A 52 0.76 -5.37 11.45
CA GLY A 52 1.03 -6.62 10.75
C GLY A 52 1.20 -6.42 9.25
N ALA A 53 1.79 -7.43 8.60
CA ALA A 53 1.89 -7.49 7.15
C ALA A 53 0.56 -8.02 6.57
N PRO A 54 0.08 -7.47 5.45
CA PRO A 54 -1.10 -7.98 4.76
C PRO A 54 -0.92 -9.42 4.29
N GLU A 55 -2.03 -10.14 4.12
CA GLU A 55 -2.04 -11.54 3.69
C GLU A 55 -1.31 -11.76 2.35
N PHE A 56 -1.43 -10.84 1.39
CA PHE A 56 -0.71 -10.96 0.10
C PHE A 56 0.82 -10.89 0.26
N VAL A 57 1.32 -10.21 1.31
CA VAL A 57 2.75 -10.16 1.63
C VAL A 57 3.20 -11.49 2.22
N HIS A 58 2.39 -12.08 3.11
CA HIS A 58 2.65 -13.40 3.67
C HIS A 58 2.63 -14.50 2.60
N ARG A 59 1.70 -14.42 1.64
CA ARG A 59 1.60 -15.34 0.50
C ARG A 59 2.71 -15.14 -0.54
N GLY A 60 3.22 -13.91 -0.69
CA GLY A 60 4.22 -13.54 -1.69
C GLY A 60 3.67 -13.25 -3.09
N TYR A 61 2.34 -13.20 -3.25
CA TYR A 61 1.69 -12.90 -4.53
C TYR A 61 0.30 -12.29 -4.38
N TYR A 62 -0.16 -11.62 -5.43
CA TYR A 62 -1.50 -11.05 -5.53
C TYR A 62 -2.46 -12.03 -6.21
N VAL A 63 -3.73 -11.96 -5.84
CA VAL A 63 -4.82 -12.77 -6.39
C VAL A 63 -5.98 -11.90 -6.80
N ASP A 64 -6.62 -12.22 -7.91
CA ASP A 64 -7.84 -11.54 -8.35
C ASP A 64 -8.90 -11.60 -7.24
N THR A 65 -9.42 -10.43 -6.87
CA THR A 65 -10.39 -10.31 -5.78
C THR A 65 -11.65 -9.66 -6.31
N ALA A 66 -12.77 -10.38 -6.25
CA ALA A 66 -14.08 -9.83 -6.57
C ALA A 66 -14.48 -8.75 -5.54
N PHE A 67 -15.20 -7.74 -6.00
CA PHE A 67 -15.77 -6.71 -5.14
C PHE A 67 -17.10 -6.21 -5.72
N CYS A 68 -17.97 -5.73 -4.84
CA CYS A 68 -19.19 -5.01 -5.21
C CYS A 68 -18.97 -3.50 -5.06
N CYS A 69 -19.38 -2.73 -6.06
CA CYS A 69 -19.30 -1.27 -6.00
C CYS A 69 -20.29 -0.72 -4.98
N LYS A 70 -19.81 -0.06 -3.93
CA LYS A 70 -20.65 0.48 -2.86
C LYS A 70 -21.60 1.64 -3.25
N GLU A 71 -21.60 2.03 -4.52
CA GLU A 71 -22.38 3.16 -5.04
C GLU A 71 -23.43 2.67 -6.03
N CYS A 72 -23.01 1.98 -7.11
CA CYS A 72 -23.94 1.45 -8.11
C CYS A 72 -24.27 -0.05 -7.97
N GLY A 73 -23.68 -0.76 -7.02
CA GLY A 73 -23.87 -2.20 -6.84
C GLY A 73 -23.19 -3.09 -7.88
N ALA A 74 -22.56 -2.52 -8.92
CA ALA A 74 -21.92 -3.32 -9.96
C ALA A 74 -20.77 -4.19 -9.42
N GLU A 75 -20.76 -5.44 -9.85
CA GLU A 75 -19.67 -6.36 -9.57
C GLU A 75 -18.42 -6.01 -10.38
N GLY A 76 -17.26 -6.25 -9.81
CA GLY A 76 -15.99 -6.03 -10.48
C GLY A 76 -14.88 -6.90 -9.90
N ILE A 77 -13.83 -7.07 -10.68
CA ILE A 77 -12.64 -7.80 -10.26
C ILE A 77 -11.50 -6.80 -10.05
N TRP A 78 -10.92 -6.84 -8.86
CA TRP A 78 -9.67 -6.19 -8.58
C TRP A 78 -8.53 -7.12 -8.94
N THR A 79 -8.05 -6.97 -10.17
CA THR A 79 -7.05 -7.88 -10.71
C THR A 79 -5.72 -7.78 -9.97
N ALA A 80 -5.01 -8.90 -9.90
CA ALA A 80 -3.69 -9.03 -9.30
C ALA A 80 -2.70 -8.01 -9.90
N ALA A 81 -2.78 -7.78 -11.22
CA ALA A 81 -1.99 -6.76 -11.91
C ALA A 81 -2.28 -5.33 -11.41
N ARG A 82 -3.56 -4.99 -11.18
CA ARG A 82 -3.96 -3.68 -10.64
C ARG A 82 -3.58 -3.53 -9.18
N GLN A 83 -3.61 -4.60 -8.40
CA GLN A 83 -3.12 -4.61 -7.02
C GLN A 83 -1.62 -4.32 -6.99
N LYS A 84 -0.81 -5.03 -7.79
CA LYS A 84 0.63 -4.79 -7.92
C LYS A 84 0.93 -3.34 -8.28
N TRP A 85 0.29 -2.81 -9.32
CA TRP A 85 0.46 -1.40 -9.69
C TRP A 85 0.09 -0.46 -8.54
N TRP A 86 -1.03 -0.69 -7.84
CA TRP A 86 -1.48 0.18 -6.76
C TRP A 86 -0.49 0.20 -5.58
N TYR A 87 -0.06 -0.96 -5.11
CA TYR A 87 0.78 -1.06 -3.92
C TYR A 87 2.24 -0.74 -4.20
N GLU A 88 2.79 -1.23 -5.32
CA GLU A 88 4.23 -1.15 -5.60
C GLU A 88 4.61 0.09 -6.42
N VAL A 89 3.76 0.52 -7.36
CA VAL A 89 4.05 1.67 -8.24
C VAL A 89 3.42 2.94 -7.70
N ALA A 90 2.11 2.94 -7.47
CA ALA A 90 1.38 4.11 -6.96
C ALA A 90 1.58 4.36 -5.46
N LYS A 91 2.28 3.45 -4.75
CA LYS A 91 2.56 3.52 -3.31
C LYS A 91 1.29 3.70 -2.47
N GLY A 92 0.20 3.09 -2.91
CA GLY A 92 -1.06 3.10 -2.20
C GLY A 92 -0.95 2.37 -0.86
N ASN A 93 -1.78 2.77 0.11
CA ASN A 93 -1.84 2.10 1.41
C ASN A 93 -2.19 0.62 1.22
N VAL A 94 -1.41 -0.27 1.83
CA VAL A 94 -1.56 -1.73 1.76
C VAL A 94 -2.91 -2.25 2.27
N GLU A 95 -3.57 -1.51 3.16
CA GLU A 95 -4.92 -1.80 3.66
C GLU A 95 -6.04 -1.37 2.69
N SER A 96 -5.69 -0.67 1.61
CA SER A 96 -6.67 -0.23 0.62
C SER A 96 -7.26 -1.44 -0.10
N ARG A 97 -8.56 -1.35 -0.42
CA ARG A 97 -9.27 -2.34 -1.24
C ARG A 97 -10.10 -1.68 -2.33
N ALA A 98 -10.34 -2.39 -3.43
CA ALA A 98 -11.27 -1.92 -4.45
C ALA A 98 -12.71 -1.98 -3.92
N VAL A 99 -13.34 -0.83 -3.80
CA VAL A 99 -14.74 -0.70 -3.33
C VAL A 99 -15.63 0.05 -4.32
N ARG A 100 -15.07 0.49 -5.45
CA ARG A 100 -15.76 1.26 -6.49
C ARG A 100 -15.31 0.83 -7.87
N CYS A 101 -16.27 0.73 -8.78
CA CYS A 101 -16.07 0.54 -10.21
C CYS A 101 -15.36 1.75 -10.83
N LYS A 102 -14.90 1.62 -12.08
CA LYS A 102 -14.17 2.69 -12.79
C LYS A 102 -15.00 3.97 -12.92
N ALA A 103 -16.28 3.85 -13.27
CA ALA A 103 -17.19 4.99 -13.44
C ALA A 103 -17.41 5.74 -12.12
N CYS A 104 -17.83 5.03 -11.06
CA CYS A 104 -18.01 5.61 -9.72
C CYS A 104 -16.72 6.22 -9.16
N ARG A 105 -15.56 5.60 -9.43
CA ARG A 105 -14.26 6.17 -9.04
C ARG A 105 -13.94 7.46 -9.78
N ALA A 106 -14.32 7.60 -11.05
CA ALA A 106 -14.14 8.83 -11.81
C ALA A 106 -15.05 9.95 -11.29
N HIS A 107 -16.31 9.64 -11.01
CA HIS A 107 -17.25 10.58 -10.40
C HIS A 107 -16.76 11.09 -9.04
N GLU A 108 -16.31 10.19 -8.16
CA GLU A 108 -15.77 10.57 -6.85
C GLU A 108 -14.49 11.41 -6.95
N ARG A 109 -13.65 11.16 -7.97
CA ARG A 109 -12.48 12.01 -8.25
C ARG A 109 -12.90 13.42 -8.64
N ALA A 110 -13.87 13.57 -9.55
CA ALA A 110 -14.38 14.86 -9.97
C ALA A 110 -14.94 15.67 -8.77
N ARG A 111 -15.77 15.02 -7.94
CA ARG A 111 -16.33 15.62 -6.71
C ARG A 111 -15.23 16.14 -5.76
N LYS A 112 -14.18 15.34 -5.53
CA LYS A 112 -13.05 15.74 -4.67
C LYS A 112 -12.23 16.89 -5.27
N THR A 113 -12.06 16.92 -6.58
CA THR A 113 -11.37 18.02 -7.27
C THR A 113 -12.12 19.34 -7.08
N ILE A 114 -13.44 19.34 -7.30
CA ILE A 114 -14.28 20.53 -7.12
C ILE A 114 -14.19 21.02 -5.65
N ALA A 115 -14.35 20.11 -4.69
CA ALA A 115 -14.26 20.46 -3.27
C ALA A 115 -12.89 21.08 -2.91
N ARG A 116 -11.79 20.53 -3.47
CA ARG A 116 -10.44 21.08 -3.28
C ARG A 116 -10.32 22.49 -3.87
N GLN A 117 -10.84 22.73 -5.07
CA GLN A 117 -10.80 24.03 -5.73
C GLN A 117 -11.54 25.09 -4.90
N ILE A 118 -12.76 24.78 -4.44
CA ILE A 118 -13.55 25.69 -3.59
C ILE A 118 -12.79 26.00 -2.30
N HIS A 119 -12.22 24.99 -1.65
CA HIS A 119 -11.44 25.17 -0.43
C HIS A 119 -10.22 26.07 -0.65
N GLN A 120 -9.46 25.83 -1.72
CA GLN A 120 -8.29 26.64 -2.09
C GLN A 120 -8.65 28.09 -2.38
N ALA A 121 -9.72 28.32 -3.16
CA ALA A 121 -10.21 29.67 -3.43
C ALA A 121 -10.61 30.41 -2.14
N GLY A 122 -11.27 29.70 -1.20
CA GLY A 122 -11.61 30.24 0.11
C GLY A 122 -10.38 30.60 0.96
N LEU A 123 -9.32 29.78 0.94
CA LEU A 123 -8.06 30.09 1.63
C LEU A 123 -7.37 31.32 1.03
N LEU A 124 -7.29 31.40 -0.31
CA LEU A 124 -6.70 32.54 -1.00
C LEU A 124 -7.44 33.85 -0.67
N ALA A 125 -8.77 33.83 -0.66
CA ALA A 125 -9.57 34.99 -0.29
C ALA A 125 -9.34 35.42 1.17
N LYS A 126 -9.21 34.47 2.10
CA LYS A 126 -8.87 34.77 3.50
C LYS A 126 -7.49 35.39 3.64
N HIS A 127 -6.49 34.86 2.94
CA HIS A 127 -5.14 35.40 2.98
C HIS A 127 -5.08 36.82 2.41
N ALA A 128 -5.79 37.09 1.31
CA ALA A 128 -5.86 38.42 0.71
C ALA A 128 -6.48 39.46 1.67
N ARG A 129 -7.53 39.08 2.42
CA ARG A 129 -8.16 39.96 3.42
C ARG A 129 -7.27 40.25 4.63
N ALA A 130 -6.38 39.32 5.00
CA ALA A 130 -5.47 39.48 6.13
C ALA A 130 -4.24 40.33 5.79
N GLN A 131 -4.00 40.63 4.51
CA GLN A 131 -2.90 41.44 4.01
C GLN A 131 -3.31 42.89 3.68
N GLN A 132 -4.60 43.20 3.81
CA GLN A 132 -5.19 44.55 3.69
C GLN A 132 -5.39 45.14 5.09
#